data_AF-A0A6B3GEF1-F1
#
_entry.id   AF-A0A6B3GEF1-F1
#
_cell.length_a   1.000
_cell.length_b   1.000
_cell.length_c   1.000
_cell.angle_alpha   90.00
_cell.angle_beta   90.00
_cell.angle_gamma   90.00
#
_symmetry.space_group_name_H-M   'P 1'
#
loop_
_entity.id
_entity.type
_entity.pdbx_description
1 polymer ?
#
loop_
_entity_poly.entity_id
_entity_poly.type
_entity_poly.pdbx_seq_one_letter_code
_entity_poly.pdbx_strand_id
1 'polypeptide(L)' 'NVKGPQKCTLVAVSRTGEEEVVTSWSVPQWGYGIEGATNPAAKAPLYVHGGAAMDREDIARFEVRTFDGERLVEIGA' A
#
# COMPACT_ATOMS: atom_id res chain seq x y z
N ASN A 1 9.20 5.62 5.37
CA ASN A 1 9.34 4.15 5.35
C ASN A 1 8.50 3.53 6.44
N VAL A 2 7.51 2.72 6.05
CA VAL A 2 6.69 1.95 7.00
C VAL A 2 7.59 0.94 7.72
N LYS A 3 7.56 0.95 9.05
CA LYS A 3 8.33 0.00 9.88
C LYS A 3 7.43 -1.17 10.23
N GLY A 4 7.90 -2.40 10.01
CA GLY A 4 7.14 -3.59 10.39
C GLY A 4 7.40 -4.03 11.83
N PRO A 5 6.70 -5.08 12.30
CA PRO A 5 5.70 -5.85 11.56
C PRO A 5 4.39 -5.07 11.40
N GLN A 6 3.90 -4.93 10.16
CA GLN A 6 2.65 -4.23 9.84
C GLN A 6 1.88 -4.98 8.74
N LYS A 7 0.56 -4.80 8.66
CA LYS A 7 -0.26 -5.24 7.52
C LYS A 7 -0.88 -4.02 6.86
N CYS A 8 -0.76 -3.94 5.54
CA CYS A 8 -1.24 -2.81 4.77
C CYS A 8 -2.13 -3.26 3.61
N THR A 9 -3.05 -2.40 3.22
CA THR A 9 -3.88 -2.50 2.02
C THR A 9 -3.59 -1.33 1.10
N LEU A 10 -3.69 -1.58 -0.21
CA LEU A 10 -3.86 -0.53 -1.21
C LEU A 10 -5.34 -0.45 -1.53
N VAL A 11 -5.93 0.72 -1.37
CA VAL A 11 -7.36 0.98 -1.56
C VAL A 11 -7.52 1.98 -2.70
N ALA A 12 -8.36 1.67 -3.69
CA ALA A 12 -8.84 2.63 -4.67
C ALA A 12 -10.08 3.32 -4.09
N VAL A 13 -10.09 4.66 -4.11
CA VAL A 13 -11.22 5.46 -3.64
C VAL A 13 -11.82 6.21 -4.83
N SER A 14 -13.11 5.98 -5.07
CA SER A 14 -13.84 6.62 -6.16
C SER A 14 -14.08 8.11 -5.89
N ARG A 15 -14.47 8.84 -6.94
CA ARG A 15 -14.93 10.23 -6.85
C ARG A 15 -16.19 10.41 -6.00
N THR A 16 -16.97 9.33 -5.80
CA THR A 16 -18.18 9.32 -4.98
C THR A 16 -17.93 8.80 -3.56
N GLY A 17 -16.71 8.35 -3.25
CA GLY A 17 -16.31 7.84 -1.94
C GLY A 17 -16.48 6.34 -1.74
N GLU A 18 -16.82 5.59 -2.79
CA GLU A 18 -16.76 4.13 -2.78
C GLU A 18 -15.31 3.66 -2.69
N GLU A 19 -15.08 2.53 -2.03
CA GLU A 19 -13.74 2.01 -1.78
C GLU A 19 -13.61 0.55 -2.21
N GLU A 20 -12.54 0.24 -2.93
CA GLU A 20 -12.17 -1.14 -3.28
C GLU A 20 -10.75 -1.45 -2.85
N VAL A 21 -10.55 -2.61 -2.20
CA VAL A 21 -9.20 -3.09 -1.86
C VAL A 21 -8.58 -3.70 -3.11
N VAL A 22 -7.51 -3.07 -3.60
CA VAL A 22 -6.75 -3.52 -4.79
C VAL A 22 -5.87 -4.72 -4.44
N THR A 23 -5.19 -4.66 -3.30
CA THR A 23 -4.30 -5.72 -2.79
C THR A 23 -3.96 -5.49 -1.32
N SER A 24 -3.36 -6.49 -0.67
CA SER A 24 -2.84 -6.39 0.70
C SER A 24 -1.50 -7.09 0.83
N TRP A 25 -0.66 -6.64 1.76
CA TRP A 25 0.65 -7.23 2.03
C TRP A 25 1.05 -7.09 3.50
N SER A 26 2.05 -7.88 3.90
CA SER A 26 2.70 -7.76 5.20
C SER A 26 4.05 -7.06 5.05
N VAL A 27 4.34 -6.11 5.93
CA VAL A 27 5.66 -5.51 6.09
C VAL A 27 6.37 -6.27 7.21
N PRO A 28 7.47 -6.98 6.93
CA PRO A 28 8.23 -7.69 7.97
C PRO A 28 8.98 -6.68 8.85
N GLN A 29 9.49 -7.14 10.01
CA GLN A 29 10.18 -6.28 10.98
C GLN A 29 11.33 -5.46 10.35
N TRP A 30 12.02 -6.02 9.37
CA TRP A 30 13.14 -5.36 8.67
C TRP A 30 12.72 -4.46 7.49
N GLY A 31 11.44 -4.45 7.10
CA GLY A 31 10.92 -3.60 6.03
C GLY A 31 11.40 -3.96 4.62
N TYR A 32 11.27 -3.00 3.70
CA TYR A 32 11.65 -3.08 2.28
C TYR A 32 12.28 -1.76 1.81
N GLY A 33 13.20 -1.82 0.84
CA GLY A 33 13.82 -0.65 0.20
C GLY A 33 14.57 0.30 1.13
N ILE A 34 15.10 -0.19 2.26
CA ILE A 34 15.80 0.64 3.25
C ILE A 34 17.26 0.81 2.83
N GLU A 35 17.64 2.05 2.52
CA GLU A 35 19.02 2.42 2.22
C GLU A 35 19.94 2.12 3.42
N GLY A 36 21.11 1.52 3.15
CA GLY A 36 22.07 1.15 4.19
C GLY A 36 21.68 -0.06 5.06
N ALA A 37 20.56 -0.73 4.79
CA ALA A 37 20.17 -1.91 5.57
C ALA A 37 21.23 -3.02 5.52
N THR A 38 21.48 -3.70 6.64
CA THR A 38 22.40 -4.84 6.68
C THR A 38 21.73 -6.14 6.21
N ASN A 39 20.41 -6.27 6.44
CA ASN A 39 19.63 -7.40 5.97
C ASN A 39 19.38 -7.30 4.45
N PRO A 40 19.80 -8.29 3.64
CA PRO A 40 19.58 -8.28 2.20
C PRO A 40 18.11 -8.13 1.79
N ALA A 41 17.18 -8.73 2.53
CA ALA A 41 15.74 -8.65 2.25
C ALA A 41 15.17 -7.24 2.44
N ALA A 42 15.76 -6.45 3.35
CA ALA A 42 15.36 -5.07 3.60
C ALA A 42 15.89 -4.09 2.55
N LYS A 43 16.93 -4.46 1.78
CA LYS A 43 17.45 -3.63 0.68
C LYS A 43 16.56 -3.70 -0.55
N ALA A 44 15.92 -4.84 -0.80
CA ALA A 44 15.08 -5.03 -1.97
C ALA A 44 13.77 -4.22 -1.85
N PRO A 45 13.30 -3.58 -2.93
CA PRO A 45 12.00 -2.91 -2.93
C PRO A 45 10.87 -3.94 -2.84
N LEU A 46 9.71 -3.47 -2.37
CA LEU A 46 8.47 -4.24 -2.42
C LEU A 46 7.79 -4.05 -3.77
N TYR A 47 7.46 -5.15 -4.43
CA TYR A 47 6.56 -5.17 -5.58
C TYR A 47 5.29 -5.93 -5.21
N VAL A 48 4.14 -5.33 -5.49
CA VAL A 48 2.82 -5.94 -5.29
C VAL A 48 1.98 -5.71 -6.53
N HIS A 49 1.18 -6.72 -6.87
CA HIS A 49 0.20 -6.67 -7.93
C HIS A 49 -1.19 -6.88 -7.34
N GLY A 50 -2.19 -6.30 -7.98
CA GLY A 50 -3.58 -6.33 -7.53
C GLY A 50 -4.50 -5.80 -8.59
N GLY A 51 -5.80 -5.83 -8.31
CA GLY A 51 -6.83 -5.36 -9.21
C GLY A 51 -8.03 -4.86 -8.44
N ALA A 52 -8.72 -3.90 -9.04
CA ALA A 52 -10.02 -3.40 -8.61
C ALA A 52 -10.98 -3.58 -9.79
N ALA A 53 -12.26 -3.79 -9.50
CA ALA A 53 -13.31 -3.81 -10.52
C ALA A 53 -13.67 -2.38 -10.96
N MET A 54 -13.42 -1.39 -10.09
CA MET A 54 -13.65 0.04 -10.36
C MET A 54 -13.00 0.50 -11.66
N ASP A 55 -13.79 1.18 -12.49
CA ASP A 55 -13.32 1.80 -13.72
C ASP A 55 -12.30 2.90 -13.40
N ARG A 56 -11.25 2.97 -14.24
CA ARG A 56 -10.11 3.85 -13.98
C ARG A 56 -10.52 5.32 -13.91
N GLU A 57 -11.44 5.73 -14.78
CA GLU A 57 -11.98 7.09 -14.81
C GLU A 57 -12.76 7.47 -13.56
N ASP A 58 -13.22 6.53 -12.74
CA ASP A 58 -13.98 6.81 -11.53
C ASP A 58 -13.09 6.94 -10.28
N ILE A 59 -11.83 6.51 -10.37
CA ILE A 59 -10.87 6.59 -9.26
C ILE A 59 -10.46 8.06 -9.05
N ALA A 60 -10.61 8.56 -7.82
CA ALA A 60 -10.11 9.87 -7.42
C ALA A 60 -8.67 9.79 -6.88
N ARG A 61 -8.39 8.74 -6.12
CA ARG A 61 -7.09 8.54 -5.47
C ARG A 61 -6.91 7.09 -5.03
N PHE A 62 -5.67 6.72 -4.77
CA PHE A 62 -5.30 5.50 -4.07
C PHE A 62 -4.80 5.84 -2.67
N GLU A 63 -5.05 4.96 -1.72
CA GLU A 63 -4.58 5.09 -0.36
C GLU A 63 -3.87 3.81 0.08
N VAL A 64 -2.72 3.97 0.73
CA VAL A 64 -2.11 2.88 1.50
C VAL A 64 -2.58 3.03 2.93
N ARG A 65 -3.31 2.04 3.43
CA ARG A 65 -3.82 2.01 4.80
C ARG A 65 -3.26 0.82 5.55
N THR A 66 -3.11 0.95 6.86
CA THR A 66 -2.91 -0.19 7.73
C THR A 66 -4.24 -0.91 8.00
N PHE A 67 -4.19 -2.14 8.52
CA PHE A 67 -5.40 -2.90 8.86
C PHE A 67 -6.19 -2.31 10.02
N ASP A 68 -5.56 -1.50 10.88
CA ASP A 68 -6.20 -0.71 11.94
C ASP A 68 -6.72 0.65 11.45
N GLY A 69 -6.61 0.94 10.15
CA GLY A 69 -7.25 2.09 9.51
C GLY A 69 -6.40 3.36 9.44
N GLU A 70 -5.13 3.34 9.87
CA GLU A 70 -4.21 4.46 9.67
C GLU A 70 -3.89 4.63 8.18
N ARG A 71 -4.08 5.84 7.66
CA ARG A 71 -3.70 6.18 6.29
C ARG A 71 -2.25 6.64 6.24
N LEU A 72 -1.41 5.86 5.57
CA LEU A 72 0.03 6.08 5.50
C LEU A 72 0.42 6.96 4.31
N VAL A 73 -0.25 6.75 3.16
CA VAL A 73 0.03 7.45 1.90
C VAL A 73 -1.28 7.66 1.15
N GLU A 74 -1.38 8.80 0.47
CA GLU A 74 -2.41 9.10 -0.51
C GLU A 74 -1.73 9.44 -1.84
N ILE A 75 -2.28 8.94 -2.94
CA ILE A 75 -1.75 9.10 -4.30
C ILE A 75 -2.91 9.50 -5.20
N GLY A 76 -2.83 10.65 -5.86
CA GLY A 76 -3.84 11.06 -6.85
C GLY A 76 -3.84 10.13 -8.07
N ALA A 77 -5.03 9.89 -8.64
CA ALA A 77 -5.20 9.11 -9.86
C ALA A 77 -4.92 9.93 -11.14
#